data_AF-A0A948FPW6-F1
#
_entry.id   AF-A0A948FPW6-F1
#
_cell.length_a   1.000
_cell.length_b   1.000
_cell.length_c   1.000
_cell.angle_alpha   90.00
_cell.angle_beta   90.00
_cell.angle_gamma   90.00
#
_symmetry.space_group_name_H-M   'P 1'
#
loop_
_entity.id
_entity.type
_entity.pdbx_description
1 polymer ?
#
loop_
_entity_poly.entity_id
_entity_poly.type
_entity_poly.pdbx_seq_one_letter_code
_entity_poly.pdbx_strand_id
1 'polypeptide(L)' 'VSAPVRWDEVDDAEPGDFTITTMPARFAEIGDLHEDIDAHVFDLAPLLEWAERDEANGAAVPDVPEEGDRAQA' A
#
# COMPACT_ATOMS: atom_id res chain seq x y z
N VAL A 1 6.65 0.54 13.31
CA VAL A 1 6.88 1.67 12.38
C VAL A 1 6.32 1.24 11.03
N SER A 2 5.60 2.10 10.30
CA SER A 2 5.22 1.77 8.92
C SER A 2 6.48 1.86 8.05
N ALA A 3 6.96 0.72 7.57
CA ALA A 3 8.24 0.61 6.90
C ALA A 3 8.04 0.19 5.43
N PRO A 4 8.62 0.91 4.46
CA PRO A 4 8.71 0.44 3.08
C PRO A 4 9.53 -0.86 3.00
N VAL A 5 9.04 -1.81 2.20
CA VAL A 5 9.66 -3.11 1.95
C VAL A 5 9.73 -3.38 0.46
N ARG A 6 10.63 -4.26 0.05
CA ARG A 6 10.67 -4.81 -1.31
C ARG A 6 9.63 -5.91 -1.45
N TRP A 7 9.21 -6.16 -2.69
CA TRP A 7 8.24 -7.22 -2.99
C TRP A 7 8.71 -8.62 -2.61
N ASP A 8 10.01 -8.89 -2.67
CA ASP A 8 10.60 -10.18 -2.28
C ASP A 8 10.69 -10.38 -0.76
N GLU A 9 10.50 -9.33 0.04
CA GLU A 9 10.48 -9.43 1.51
C GLU A 9 9.09 -9.77 2.07
N VAL A 10 8.02 -9.66 1.27
CA VAL A 10 6.62 -9.68 1.76
C VAL A 10 6.25 -10.99 2.47
N ASP A 11 6.72 -12.13 1.97
CA ASP A 11 6.36 -13.44 2.54
C ASP A 11 6.97 -13.69 3.93
N ASP A 12 8.09 -13.03 4.24
CA ASP A 12 8.85 -13.24 5.48
C ASP A 12 8.76 -12.05 6.46
N ALA A 13 8.22 -10.92 6.03
CA ALA A 13 8.21 -9.69 6.80
C ALA A 13 7.19 -9.71 7.96
N GLU A 14 7.69 -9.54 9.19
CA GLU A 14 6.83 -9.37 10.36
C GLU A 14 6.78 -7.90 10.81
N PRO A 15 5.60 -7.34 11.16
CA PRO A 15 5.49 -5.95 11.60
C PRO A 15 6.39 -5.60 12.81
N GLY A 16 6.71 -6.59 13.64
CA GLY A 16 7.59 -6.46 14.80
C GLY A 16 9.06 -6.22 14.46
N ASP A 17 9.51 -6.57 13.26
CA ASP A 17 10.88 -6.35 12.81
C ASP A 17 11.16 -4.87 12.55
N PHE A 18 10.10 -4.09 12.29
CA PHE A 18 10.17 -2.68 11.94
C PHE A 18 9.79 -1.78 13.12
N THR A 19 10.80 -1.44 13.91
CA THR A 19 10.67 -0.60 15.11
C THR A 19 11.46 0.70 14.95
N ILE A 20 11.24 1.65 15.87
CA ILE A 20 12.00 2.90 15.90
C ILE A 20 13.52 2.65 16.11
N THR A 21 13.88 1.53 16.76
CA THR A 21 15.28 1.19 17.05
C THR A 21 15.94 0.38 15.94
N THR A 22 15.18 -0.39 15.15
CA THR A 22 15.72 -1.24 14.08
C THR A 22 15.79 -0.53 12.72
N MET A 23 14.86 0.39 12.43
CA MET A 23 14.78 1.07 11.12
C MET A 23 16.01 1.90 10.71
N PRO A 24 16.70 2.64 11.60
CA PRO A 24 17.87 3.42 11.20
C PRO A 24 19.00 2.58 10.59
N ALA A 25 19.23 1.38 11.14
CA ALA A 25 20.25 0.47 10.63
C ALA A 25 19.87 -0.07 9.25
N ARG A 26 18.60 -0.47 9.08
CA ARG A 26 18.07 -0.94 7.81
C ARG A 26 18.18 0.13 6.72
N PHE A 27 17.74 1.36 7.00
CA PHE A 27 17.83 2.46 6.03
C PHE A 27 19.28 2.75 5.61
N ALA A 28 20.24 2.67 6.55
CA ALA A 28 21.65 2.83 6.23
C ALA A 28 22.19 1.69 5.33
N GLU A 29 21.65 0.48 5.48
CA GLU A 29 22.08 -0.70 4.70
C GLU A 29 21.51 -0.69 3.27
N ILE A 30 20.21 -0.39 3.10
CA ILE A 30 19.51 -0.59 1.83
C ILE A 30 19.02 0.71 1.16
N GLY A 31 19.11 1.85 1.86
CA GLY A 31 18.66 3.16 1.36
C GLY A 31 17.15 3.37 1.43
N ASP A 32 16.70 4.38 0.68
CA ASP A 32 15.28 4.72 0.53
C ASP A 32 14.65 3.90 -0.60
N LEU A 33 13.73 2.99 -0.26
CA LEU A 33 13.04 2.16 -1.24
C LEU A 33 11.97 2.91 -2.04
N HIS A 34 11.61 4.13 -1.63
CA HIS A 34 10.68 4.98 -2.36
C HIS A 34 11.39 6.13 -3.11
N GLU A 35 12.72 6.11 -3.23
CA GLU A 35 13.50 7.20 -3.86
C GLU A 35 12.94 7.62 -5.23
N ASP A 36 12.44 6.66 -6.01
CA ASP A 36 11.98 6.86 -7.37
C ASP A 36 10.45 6.94 -7.51
N ILE A 37 9.68 6.84 -6.42
CA ILE A 37 8.20 6.74 -6.49
C ILE A 37 7.58 7.96 -7.18
N ASP A 38 8.10 9.16 -6.89
CA ASP A 38 7.61 10.41 -7.45
C ASP A 38 8.03 10.62 -8.92
N ALA A 39 9.03 9.87 -9.40
CA ALA A 39 9.49 9.93 -10.78
C ALA A 39 8.65 9.03 -11.72
N HIS A 40 7.88 8.09 -11.18
CA HIS A 40 7.12 7.09 -11.93
C HIS A 40 5.61 7.40 -11.93
N VAL A 41 5.19 8.28 -12.83
CA VAL A 41 3.77 8.65 -12.99
C VAL A 41 3.05 7.63 -13.89
N PHE A 42 1.90 7.15 -13.45
CA PHE A 42 1.04 6.21 -14.19
C PHE A 42 -0.36 6.79 -14.47
N ASP A 43 -1.00 6.31 -15.54
CA ASP A 43 -2.37 6.68 -15.91
C ASP A 43 -3.39 5.85 -15.11
N LEU A 44 -4.49 6.49 -14.70
CA LEU A 44 -5.61 5.86 -14.01
C LEU A 44 -6.64 5.24 -14.97
N ALA A 45 -6.59 5.56 -16.26
CA ALA A 45 -7.55 5.04 -17.25
C ALA A 45 -7.75 3.51 -17.19
N PRO A 46 -6.71 2.66 -17.03
CA PRO A 46 -6.90 1.21 -16.92
C PRO A 46 -7.73 0.78 -15.71
N LEU A 47 -7.61 1.48 -14.57
CA LEU A 47 -8.39 1.19 -13.37
C LEU A 47 -9.86 1.60 -13.56
N LEU A 48 -10.13 2.67 -14.30
CA LEU A 48 -11.49 3.11 -14.64
C LEU A 48 -12.18 2.11 -15.59
N GLU A 49 -11.47 1.63 -16.60
CA GLU A 49 -11.98 0.59 -17.51
C GLU A 49 -12.34 -0.71 -16.77
N TRP A 50 -11.54 -1.10 -15.78
CA TRP A 50 -11.87 -2.26 -14.94
C TRP A 50 -13.11 -2.03 -14.09
N ALA A 51 -13.29 -0.82 -13.54
CA ALA A 51 -14.49 -0.47 -12.78
C ALA A 51 -15.75 -0.53 -13.65
N GLU A 52 -15.72 0.05 -14.86
CA GLU A 52 -16.84 -0.02 -15.81
C GLU A 52 -17.18 -1.46 -16.20
N ARG A 53 -16.15 -2.30 -16.42
CA ARG A 53 -16.33 -3.73 -16.70
C ARG A 53 -16.98 -4.45 -15.53
N ASP A 54 -16.54 -4.18 -14.30
CA ASP A 54 -17.06 -4.84 -13.10
C ASP A 54 -18.52 -4.40 -12.83
N GLU A 55 -18.87 -3.13 -13.06
CA GLU A 55 -20.26 -2.64 -13.02
C GLU A 55 -21.13 -3.33 -14.08
N ALA A 56 -20.66 -3.42 -15.33
CA ALA A 56 -21.36 -4.13 -16.39
C ALA A 56 -21.57 -5.63 -16.08
N ASN A 57 -20.68 -6.22 -15.28
CA ASN A 57 -20.78 -7.61 -14.80
C ASN A 57 -21.62 -7.75 -13.52
N GLY A 58 -22.15 -6.65 -12.98
CA GLY A 58 -23.00 -6.65 -11.78
C GLY A 58 -22.24 -6.81 -10.47
N ALA A 59 -20.95 -6.47 -10.42
CA ALA A 59 -20.20 -6.43 -9.18
C ALA A 59 -20.77 -5.36 -8.23
N ALA A 60 -20.87 -5.68 -6.94
CA ALA A 60 -21.26 -4.70 -5.94
C ALA A 60 -20.10 -3.72 -5.68
N VAL A 61 -20.41 -2.43 -5.59
CA VAL A 61 -19.48 -1.45 -5.04
C VAL A 61 -19.38 -1.69 -3.53
N PRO A 62 -18.16 -1.80 -2.96
CA PRO A 62 -18.02 -1.92 -1.51
C PRO A 62 -18.71 -0.75 -0.79
N ASP A 63 -19.42 -1.05 0.29
CA ASP A 63 -20.03 -0.02 1.13
C ASP A 63 -18.95 0.92 1.67
N VAL A 64 -19.20 2.23 1.59
CA VAL A 64 -18.33 3.22 2.24
C VAL A 64 -18.63 3.16 3.73
N PRO A 65 -17.64 2.93 4.62
CA PRO A 65 -17.91 2.91 6.06
C PRO A 65 -18.51 4.24 6.49
N GLU A 66 -19.68 4.18 7.14
CA GLU A 66 -20.31 5.34 7.79
C GLU A 66 -19.30 6.00 8.74
N GLU A 67 -19.33 7.32 8.84
CA GLU A 67 -18.29 8.09 9.56
C GLU A 67 -18.13 7.71 11.04
N GLY A 68 -19.14 7.08 11.64
CA GLY A 68 -19.12 6.53 13.01
C GLY A 68 -18.37 5.21 13.19
N ASP A 69 -18.08 4.47 12.12
CA ASP A 69 -17.39 3.16 12.18
C ASP A 69 -15.85 3.29 12.12
N ARG A 70 -15.35 4.49 11.79
CA ARG A 70 -13.90 4.77 11.66
C ARG A 70 -13.19 4.98 13.00
N ALA A 71 -13.92 5.06 14.11
CA ALA A 71 -13.36 5.36 15.43
C ALA A 71 -12.84 4.13 16.21
N GLN A 72 -12.86 2.93 15.62
CA GLN A 72 -12.48 1.68 16.30
C GLN A 72 -11.35 0.87 15.63
N ALA A 73 -10.58 1.46 14.71
CA ALA A 73 -9.39 0.82 14.15
C ALA A 73 -8.11 1.48 14.66
#